data_AF-A0A9W6D3Z0-F1
#
_entry.id   AF-A0A9W6D3Z0-F1
#
_cell.length_a   1.000
_cell.length_b   1.000
_cell.length_c   1.000
_cell.angle_alpha   90.00
_cell.angle_beta   90.00
_cell.angle_gamma   90.00
#
_symmetry.space_group_name_H-M   'P 1'
#
loop_
_entity.id
_entity.type
_entity.pdbx_description
1 polymer ?
#
loop_
_entity_poly.entity_id
_entity_poly.type
_entity_poly.pdbx_seq_one_letter_code
_entity_poly.pdbx_strand_id
1 'polypeptide(L)'
;MSEVVSLNIEKSLQPAPERESCTFICSRGTLDGAYPALILAINARRLGMDATVFYTFMGIEVIRKGGAPKCKFIPQGTLGAIPGMATVATRMMKKQIEGAEIPCVEDLLEMAQAEGVKFVACKMTMDMMGMTAEELIDGVEIQTAEDYLKHARYCKINMFT
;
A
#
# COMPACT_ATOMS: atom_id res chain seq x y z
N MET A 1 21.82 43.55 -15.07
CA MET A 1 22.25 42.14 -14.93
C MET A 1 22.16 41.61 -13.50
N SER A 2 21.98 42.46 -12.47
CA SER A 2 21.92 42.04 -11.06
C SER A 2 20.53 41.55 -10.59
N GLU A 3 19.43 42.21 -11.00
CA GLU A 3 18.07 41.84 -10.54
C GLU A 3 17.57 40.48 -11.07
N VAL A 4 17.92 40.13 -12.32
CA VAL A 4 17.45 38.89 -12.96
C VAL A 4 18.08 37.65 -12.30
N VAL A 5 19.30 37.78 -11.77
CA VAL A 5 19.98 36.70 -11.06
C VAL A 5 19.34 36.49 -9.68
N SER A 6 18.99 37.57 -8.97
CA SER A 6 18.29 37.50 -7.68
C SER A 6 16.89 36.88 -7.79
N LEU A 7 16.13 37.20 -8.84
CA LEU A 7 14.81 36.62 -9.12
C LEU A 7 14.84 35.10 -9.38
N ASN A 8 15.92 34.61 -10.01
CA ASN A 8 16.09 33.17 -10.27
C ASN A 8 16.49 32.38 -9.03
N ILE A 9 17.18 33.01 -8.06
CA ILE A 9 17.57 32.37 -6.80
C ILE A 9 16.35 32.24 -5.87
N GLU A 10 15.51 33.27 -5.75
CA GLU A 10 14.30 33.23 -4.92
C GLU A 10 13.25 32.20 -5.42
N LYS A 11 13.14 32.02 -6.74
CA LYS A 11 12.22 31.02 -7.33
C LYS A 11 12.67 29.57 -7.08
N SER A 12 13.96 29.35 -6.80
CA SER A 12 14.52 28.03 -6.46
C SER A 12 14.40 27.67 -4.96
N LEU A 13 13.98 28.63 -4.12
CA LEU A 13 13.87 28.50 -2.67
C LEU A 13 12.41 28.44 -2.17
N GLN A 14 11.43 28.38 -3.08
CA GLN A 14 10.05 28.16 -2.66
C GLN A 14 9.90 26.74 -2.13
N PRO A 15 9.39 26.54 -0.88
CA PRO A 15 9.04 25.20 -0.42
C PRO A 15 8.08 24.59 -1.44
N ALA A 16 8.33 23.34 -1.82
CA ALA A 16 7.43 22.62 -2.72
C ALA A 16 6.00 22.75 -2.16
N PRO A 17 4.99 23.02 -3.02
CA PRO A 17 3.61 23.15 -2.56
C PRO A 17 3.24 21.94 -1.70
N GLU A 18 2.57 22.19 -0.57
CA GLU A 18 2.13 21.14 0.36
C GLU A 18 1.34 20.09 -0.42
N ARG A 19 1.92 18.90 -0.58
CA ARG A 19 1.31 17.84 -1.36
C ARG A 19 0.06 17.36 -0.62
N GLU A 20 -1.04 17.29 -1.35
CA GLU A 20 -2.23 16.63 -0.82
C GLU A 20 -1.89 15.20 -0.41
N SER A 21 -2.44 14.72 0.70
CA SER A 21 -2.13 13.39 1.23
C SER A 21 -3.32 12.46 1.12
N CYS A 22 -3.06 11.17 0.93
CA CYS A 22 -4.06 10.11 0.95
C CYS A 22 -3.58 8.89 1.72
N THR A 23 -4.53 8.19 2.34
CA THR A 23 -4.27 6.96 3.10
C THR A 23 -5.17 5.83 2.63
N PHE A 24 -4.62 4.63 2.62
CA PHE A 24 -5.31 3.38 2.29
C PHE A 24 -5.10 2.39 3.42
N ILE A 25 -6.14 1.71 3.87
CA ILE A 25 -6.05 0.63 4.85
C ILE A 25 -6.20 -0.69 4.13
N CYS A 26 -5.18 -1.54 4.19
CA CYS A 26 -5.20 -2.91 3.69
C CYS A 26 -5.40 -3.87 4.86
N SER A 27 -6.64 -4.34 5.05
CA SER A 27 -6.99 -5.24 6.16
C SER A 27 -6.95 -6.73 5.78
N ARG A 28 -6.99 -7.02 4.48
CA ARG A 28 -7.06 -8.39 3.92
C ARG A 28 -5.75 -8.76 3.22
N GLY A 29 -5.23 -9.95 3.51
CA GLY A 29 -4.07 -10.55 2.84
C GLY A 29 -4.38 -11.23 1.51
N THR A 30 -5.49 -10.86 0.87
CA THR A 30 -6.00 -11.49 -0.37
C THR A 30 -5.71 -10.63 -1.59
N LEU A 31 -5.75 -11.21 -2.80
CA LEU A 31 -5.53 -10.47 -4.05
C LEU A 31 -6.51 -9.29 -4.18
N ASP A 32 -7.79 -9.52 -3.88
CA ASP A 32 -8.84 -8.49 -3.88
C ASP A 32 -8.69 -7.42 -2.77
N GLY A 33 -7.82 -7.64 -1.77
CA GLY A 33 -7.46 -6.62 -0.77
C GLY A 33 -6.19 -5.83 -1.14
N ALA A 34 -5.14 -6.53 -1.58
CA ALA A 34 -3.85 -5.90 -1.87
C ALA A 34 -3.87 -5.04 -3.14
N TYR A 35 -4.50 -5.51 -4.23
CA TYR A 35 -4.47 -4.81 -5.51
C TYR A 35 -5.08 -3.40 -5.44
N PRO A 36 -6.29 -3.19 -4.88
CA PRO A 36 -6.87 -1.85 -4.80
C PRO A 36 -6.02 -0.87 -4.00
N ALA A 37 -5.48 -1.30 -2.84
CA ALA A 37 -4.64 -0.44 -2.00
C ALA A 37 -3.36 0.00 -2.73
N LEU A 38 -2.66 -0.94 -3.38
CA LEU A 38 -1.41 -0.66 -4.08
C LEU A 38 -1.62 0.18 -5.34
N ILE A 39 -2.58 -0.20 -6.19
CA ILE A 39 -2.85 0.52 -7.44
C ILE A 39 -3.27 1.97 -7.16
N LEU A 40 -4.13 2.19 -6.16
CA LEU A 40 -4.56 3.55 -5.82
C LEU A 40 -3.43 4.36 -5.19
N ALA A 41 -2.60 3.75 -4.34
CA ALA A 41 -1.45 4.44 -3.74
C ALA A 41 -0.43 4.88 -4.80
N ILE A 42 -0.09 3.99 -5.75
CA ILE A 42 0.76 4.29 -6.91
C ILE A 42 0.16 5.47 -7.70
N ASN A 43 -1.11 5.38 -8.09
CA ASN A 43 -1.72 6.45 -8.87
C ASN A 43 -1.83 7.77 -8.10
N ALA A 44 -2.02 7.74 -6.78
CA ALA A 44 -1.98 8.93 -5.97
C ALA A 44 -0.60 9.62 -6.01
N ARG A 45 0.49 8.85 -5.92
CA ARG A 45 1.86 9.37 -6.13
C ARG A 45 2.02 10.00 -7.50
N ARG A 46 1.53 9.34 -8.56
CA ARG A 46 1.56 9.87 -9.94
C ARG A 46 0.76 11.15 -10.12
N LEU A 47 -0.29 11.34 -9.33
CA LEU A 47 -1.09 12.57 -9.29
C LEU A 47 -0.48 13.66 -8.40
N GLY A 48 0.72 13.45 -7.85
CA GLY A 48 1.43 14.41 -7.02
C GLY A 48 0.99 14.43 -5.55
N MET A 49 0.18 13.45 -5.12
CA MET A 49 -0.22 13.29 -3.72
C MET A 49 0.82 12.47 -2.96
N ASP A 50 0.99 12.73 -1.67
CA ASP A 50 1.65 11.77 -0.78
C ASP A 50 0.68 10.63 -0.44
N ALA A 51 1.20 9.40 -0.44
CA ALA A 51 0.37 8.20 -0.29
C ALA A 51 0.95 7.28 0.79
N THR A 52 0.08 6.82 1.68
CA THR A 52 0.41 5.89 2.76
C THR A 52 -0.52 4.68 2.69
N VAL A 53 0.03 3.47 2.78
CA VAL A 53 -0.74 2.23 2.95
C VAL A 53 -0.51 1.66 4.35
N PHE A 54 -1.57 1.61 5.13
CA PHE A 54 -1.62 1.05 6.48
C PHE A 54 -2.07 -0.40 6.43
N TYR A 55 -1.17 -1.32 6.74
CA TYR A 55 -1.40 -2.76 6.76
C TYR A 55 -1.76 -3.22 8.17
N THR A 56 -2.91 -3.86 8.30
CA THR A 56 -3.46 -4.34 9.57
C THR A 56 -4.12 -5.70 9.40
N PHE A 57 -4.35 -6.42 10.50
CA PHE A 57 -4.86 -7.80 10.47
C PHE A 57 -4.13 -8.66 9.43
N MET A 58 -4.86 -9.37 8.57
CA MET A 58 -4.27 -10.27 7.58
C MET A 58 -3.58 -9.51 6.43
N GLY A 59 -3.85 -8.22 6.27
CA GLY A 59 -3.17 -7.38 5.28
C GLY A 59 -1.66 -7.25 5.54
N ILE A 60 -1.21 -7.40 6.79
CA ILE A 60 0.23 -7.33 7.12
C ILE A 60 1.05 -8.43 6.45
N GLU A 61 0.43 -9.57 6.13
CA GLU A 61 1.10 -10.65 5.40
C GLU A 61 1.45 -10.24 3.97
N VAL A 62 0.84 -9.20 3.40
CA VAL A 62 1.21 -8.66 2.09
C VAL A 62 2.62 -8.09 2.10
N ILE A 63 2.99 -7.37 3.18
CA ILE A 63 4.29 -6.70 3.35
C ILE A 63 5.30 -7.51 4.18
N ARG A 64 4.96 -8.74 4.55
CA ARG A 64 5.91 -9.70 5.11
C ARG A 64 6.85 -10.19 4.00
N LYS A 65 8.13 -10.38 4.30
CA LYS A 65 9.10 -10.94 3.35
C LYS A 65 8.59 -12.27 2.78
N GLY A 66 8.47 -12.34 1.45
CA GLY A 66 7.92 -13.51 0.74
C GLY A 66 6.42 -13.75 0.95
N GLY A 67 5.68 -12.75 1.45
CA GLY A 67 4.25 -12.80 1.71
C GLY A 67 3.40 -12.47 0.49
N ALA A 68 3.74 -11.44 -0.28
CA ALA A 68 3.01 -11.00 -1.47
C ALA A 68 2.72 -12.11 -2.51
N PRO A 69 3.67 -13.02 -2.86
CA PRO A 69 3.38 -14.12 -3.78
C PRO A 69 2.32 -15.11 -3.27
N LYS A 70 2.15 -15.17 -1.94
CA LYS A 70 1.22 -16.09 -1.24
C LYS A 70 -0.21 -15.54 -1.17
N CYS A 71 -0.46 -14.29 -1.59
CA CYS A 71 -1.80 -13.74 -1.64
C CYS A 71 -2.72 -14.63 -2.50
N LYS A 72 -3.87 -14.99 -1.91
CA LYS A 72 -4.92 -15.81 -2.53
C LYS A 72 -6.14 -14.96 -2.84
N PHE A 73 -6.95 -15.42 -3.79
CA PHE A 73 -8.30 -14.91 -3.96
C PHE A 73 -9.28 -15.87 -3.30
N ILE A 74 -10.11 -15.34 -2.40
CA ILE A 74 -11.14 -16.11 -1.69
C ILE A 74 -12.49 -15.62 -2.20
N PRO A 75 -13.25 -16.43 -2.97
CA PRO A 75 -14.58 -16.07 -3.41
C PRO A 75 -15.48 -15.70 -2.23
N GLN A 76 -16.28 -14.66 -2.39
CA GLN A 76 -17.20 -14.22 -1.35
C GLN A 76 -18.37 -15.19 -1.19
N GLY A 77 -18.94 -15.23 0.01
CA GLY A 77 -20.09 -16.08 0.34
C GLY A 77 -19.76 -17.57 0.45
N THR A 78 -20.77 -18.41 0.25
CA THR A 78 -20.68 -19.88 0.44
C THR A 78 -19.64 -20.54 -0.47
N LEU A 79 -19.33 -19.91 -1.62
CA LEU A 79 -18.35 -20.42 -2.58
C LEU A 79 -16.92 -20.45 -2.00
N GLY A 80 -16.56 -19.49 -1.15
CA GLY A 80 -15.26 -19.46 -0.47
C GLY A 80 -15.09 -20.52 0.61
N ALA A 81 -16.20 -21.05 1.15
CA ALA A 81 -16.20 -22.09 2.17
C ALA A 81 -16.04 -23.50 1.58
N ILE A 82 -16.19 -23.66 0.26
CA ILE A 82 -16.02 -24.96 -0.40
C ILE A 82 -14.54 -25.35 -0.39
N PRO A 83 -14.17 -26.52 0.19
CA PRO A 83 -12.78 -26.98 0.22
C PRO A 83 -12.16 -27.00 -1.18
N GLY A 84 -10.99 -26.37 -1.33
CA GLY A 84 -10.26 -26.29 -2.59
C GLY A 84 -10.70 -25.19 -3.56
N MET A 85 -11.90 -24.59 -3.38
CA MET A 85 -12.40 -23.55 -4.29
C MET A 85 -11.54 -22.30 -4.27
N ALA A 86 -11.03 -21.89 -3.10
CA ALA A 86 -10.10 -20.76 -3.00
C ALA A 86 -8.82 -20.97 -3.85
N THR A 87 -8.29 -22.19 -3.90
CA THR A 87 -7.10 -22.50 -4.72
C THR A 87 -7.41 -22.41 -6.21
N VAL A 88 -8.54 -22.98 -6.65
CA VAL A 88 -8.98 -22.92 -8.05
C VAL A 88 -9.24 -21.47 -8.46
N ALA A 89 -9.99 -20.72 -7.65
CA ALA A 89 -10.31 -19.32 -7.90
C ALA A 89 -9.04 -18.45 -7.90
N THR A 90 -8.09 -18.69 -7.00
CA THR A 90 -6.79 -18.01 -7.01
C THR A 90 -6.04 -18.26 -8.32
N ARG A 91 -6.00 -19.51 -8.80
CA ARG A 91 -5.32 -19.85 -10.06
C ARG A 91 -5.97 -19.16 -11.26
N MET A 92 -7.30 -19.15 -11.30
CA MET A 92 -8.07 -18.45 -12.34
C MET A 92 -7.80 -16.95 -12.31
N MET A 93 -7.88 -16.33 -11.12
CA MET A 93 -7.61 -14.90 -10.92
C MET A 93 -6.20 -14.53 -11.36
N LYS A 94 -5.17 -15.27 -10.93
CA LYS A 94 -3.77 -15.02 -11.32
C LYS A 94 -3.58 -15.15 -12.84
N LYS A 95 -4.21 -16.14 -13.49
CA LYS A 95 -4.17 -16.29 -14.95
C LYS A 95 -4.84 -15.12 -15.68
N GLN A 96 -5.94 -14.60 -15.15
CA GLN A 96 -6.62 -13.43 -15.73
C GLN A 96 -5.79 -12.16 -15.57
N ILE A 97 -5.17 -11.96 -14.39
CA ILE A 97 -4.25 -10.86 -14.11
C ILE A 97 -3.07 -10.88 -15.09
N GLU A 98 -2.42 -12.03 -15.25
CA GLU A 98 -1.31 -12.23 -16.18
C GLU A 98 -1.75 -11.99 -17.64
N GLY A 99 -2.89 -12.53 -18.05
CA GLY A 99 -3.44 -12.32 -19.39
C GLY A 99 -3.89 -10.89 -19.68
N ALA A 100 -4.09 -10.07 -18.64
CA ALA A 100 -4.38 -8.65 -18.74
C ALA A 100 -3.13 -7.77 -18.56
N GLU A 101 -1.93 -8.37 -18.51
CA GLU A 101 -0.65 -7.69 -18.32
C GLU A 101 -0.61 -6.82 -17.05
N ILE A 102 -1.38 -7.21 -16.04
CA ILE A 102 -1.38 -6.53 -14.74
C ILE A 102 -0.20 -7.07 -13.91
N PRO A 103 0.65 -6.20 -13.35
CA PRO A 103 1.77 -6.63 -12.51
C PRO A 103 1.32 -7.42 -11.29
N CYS A 104 2.15 -8.36 -10.83
CA CYS A 104 1.80 -9.13 -9.65
C CYS A 104 1.93 -8.27 -8.36
N VAL A 105 1.42 -8.77 -7.22
CA VAL A 105 1.43 -8.00 -5.96
C VAL A 105 2.85 -7.62 -5.53
N GLU A 106 3.82 -8.49 -5.77
CA GLU A 106 5.24 -8.24 -5.47
C GLU A 106 5.78 -7.09 -6.32
N ASP A 107 5.56 -7.12 -7.63
CA ASP A 107 5.93 -6.02 -8.53
C ASP A 107 5.23 -4.70 -8.15
N LEU A 108 3.96 -4.78 -7.73
CA LEU A 108 3.20 -3.60 -7.28
C LEU A 108 3.76 -3.02 -5.97
N LEU A 109 4.25 -3.85 -5.05
CA LEU A 109 4.93 -3.37 -3.85
C LEU A 109 6.22 -2.63 -4.23
N GLU A 110 7.04 -3.23 -5.10
CA GLU A 110 8.28 -2.61 -5.57
C GLU A 110 8.01 -1.28 -6.29
N MET A 111 7.02 -1.25 -7.18
CA MET A 111 6.60 -0.03 -7.88
C MET A 111 6.12 1.04 -6.90
N ALA A 112 5.29 0.67 -5.92
CA ALA A 112 4.80 1.58 -4.91
C ALA A 112 5.96 2.18 -4.08
N GLN A 113 6.94 1.37 -3.68
CA GLN A 113 8.13 1.88 -2.97
C GLN A 113 8.96 2.80 -3.86
N ALA A 114 9.18 2.44 -5.12
CA ALA A 114 9.91 3.25 -6.09
C ALA A 114 9.25 4.62 -6.33
N GLU A 115 7.91 4.67 -6.29
CA GLU A 115 7.13 5.91 -6.39
C GLU A 115 7.05 6.69 -5.07
N GLY A 116 7.59 6.15 -3.98
CA GLY A 116 7.63 6.79 -2.66
C GLY A 116 6.33 6.65 -1.87
N VAL A 117 5.55 5.59 -2.11
CA VAL A 117 4.45 5.21 -1.22
C VAL A 117 5.04 4.78 0.13
N LYS A 118 4.48 5.30 1.22
CA LYS A 118 4.86 4.90 2.57
C LYS A 118 4.08 3.65 2.97
N PHE A 119 4.78 2.64 3.45
CA PHE A 119 4.15 1.45 4.02
C PHE A 119 4.23 1.47 5.52
N VAL A 120 3.09 1.18 6.15
CA VAL A 120 2.95 1.21 7.59
C VAL A 120 2.39 -0.12 8.09
N ALA A 121 3.07 -0.75 9.03
CA ALA A 121 2.58 -1.92 9.75
C ALA A 121 1.89 -1.50 11.06
N CYS A 122 0.69 -2.03 11.29
CA CYS A 122 -0.05 -1.85 12.53
C CYS A 122 0.66 -2.56 13.70
N LYS A 123 1.13 -1.79 14.69
CA LYS A 123 1.82 -2.31 15.88
C LYS A 123 1.02 -3.39 16.60
N MET A 124 -0.28 -3.15 16.83
CA MET A 124 -1.16 -4.10 17.51
C MET A 124 -1.30 -5.42 16.73
N THR A 125 -1.33 -5.37 15.39
CA THR A 125 -1.36 -6.59 14.57
C THR A 125 -0.05 -7.35 14.67
N MET A 126 1.10 -6.67 14.62
CA MET A 126 2.39 -7.30 14.82
C MET A 126 2.47 -8.01 16.17
N ASP A 127 2.06 -7.34 17.24
CA ASP A 127 2.07 -7.92 18.59
C ASP A 127 1.13 -9.12 18.70
N MET A 128 -0.08 -9.04 18.13
CA MET A 128 -1.05 -10.13 18.11
C MET A 128 -0.53 -11.37 17.36
N MET A 129 0.25 -11.16 16.30
CA MET A 129 0.80 -12.24 15.48
C MET A 129 2.21 -12.66 15.89
N GLY A 130 2.79 -12.02 16.91
CA GLY A 130 4.16 -12.28 17.37
C GLY A 130 5.24 -11.96 16.34
N MET A 131 5.00 -10.99 15.47
CA MET A 131 5.93 -10.62 14.39
C MET A 131 6.93 -9.55 14.82
N THR A 132 8.12 -9.60 14.24
CA THR A 132 9.17 -8.59 14.43
C THR A 132 9.34 -7.73 13.18
N ALA A 133 10.01 -6.58 13.32
CA ALA A 133 10.20 -5.63 12.22
C ALA A 133 11.04 -6.22 11.08
N GLU A 134 11.97 -7.12 11.41
CA GLU A 134 12.91 -7.73 10.48
C GLU A 134 12.23 -8.68 9.48
N GLU A 135 11.05 -9.18 9.82
CA GLU A 135 10.23 -10.05 8.96
C GLU A 135 9.48 -9.27 7.88
N LEU A 136 9.39 -7.95 7.99
CA LEU A 136 8.74 -7.07 7.01
C LEU A 136 9.73 -6.69 5.91
N ILE A 137 9.20 -6.32 4.74
CA ILE A 137 9.99 -5.72 3.67
C ILE A 137 10.64 -4.40 4.15
N ASP A 138 11.75 -4.03 3.53
CA ASP A 138 12.54 -2.88 3.98
C ASP A 138 11.76 -1.57 3.80
N GLY A 139 11.96 -0.61 4.71
CA GLY A 139 11.31 0.70 4.65
C GLY A 139 9.88 0.75 5.19
N VAL A 140 9.38 -0.32 5.83
CA VAL A 140 8.10 -0.29 6.53
C VAL A 140 8.22 0.45 7.87
N GLU A 141 7.35 1.42 8.10
CA GLU A 141 7.19 2.08 9.40
C GLU A 141 6.23 1.31 10.30
N ILE A 142 6.44 1.32 11.61
CA ILE A 142 5.53 0.70 12.58
C ILE A 142 4.77 1.81 13.29
N GLN A 143 3.44 1.76 13.25
CA GLN A 143 2.58 2.79 13.83
C GLN A 143 1.45 2.18 14.67
N THR A 144 1.04 2.92 15.70
CA THR A 144 -0.22 2.63 16.41
C THR A 144 -1.41 3.18 15.64
N ALA A 145 -2.63 2.80 16.04
CA ALA A 145 -3.85 3.39 15.49
C ALA A 145 -3.93 4.91 15.75
N GLU A 146 -3.37 5.39 16.86
CA GLU A 146 -3.33 6.81 17.17
C GLU A 146 -2.40 7.56 16.20
N ASP A 147 -1.22 7.03 15.94
CA ASP A 147 -0.26 7.63 15.00
C ASP A 147 -0.84 7.69 13.58
N TYR A 148 -1.50 6.60 13.15
CA TYR A 148 -2.23 6.58 11.89
C TYR A 148 -3.29 7.67 11.83
N LEU A 149 -4.12 7.82 12.87
CA LEU A 149 -5.18 8.83 12.89
C LEU A 149 -4.63 10.27 12.94
N LYS A 150 -3.48 10.51 13.59
CA LYS A 150 -2.79 11.80 13.56
C LYS A 150 -2.39 12.21 12.14
N HIS A 151 -2.04 11.26 11.29
CA HIS A 151 -1.75 11.50 9.88
C HIS A 151 -3.03 11.57 9.02
N ALA A 152 -3.92 10.59 9.15
CA ALA A 152 -5.11 10.43 8.32
C ALA A 152 -6.09 11.61 8.44
N ARG A 153 -6.16 12.29 9.60
CA ARG A 153 -7.03 13.48 9.80
C ARG A 153 -6.68 14.67 8.91
N TYR A 154 -5.50 14.69 8.31
CA TYR A 154 -5.04 15.74 7.37
C TYR A 154 -5.05 15.26 5.92
N CYS A 155 -5.37 13.98 5.67
CA CYS A 155 -5.45 13.43 4.33
C CYS A 155 -6.80 13.80 3.69
N LYS A 156 -6.77 14.16 2.40
CA LYS A 156 -8.00 14.46 1.65
C LYS A 156 -8.80 13.22 1.31
N ILE A 157 -8.12 12.07 1.23
CA ILE A 157 -8.71 10.77 0.90
C ILE A 157 -8.24 9.76 1.95
N ASN A 158 -9.18 9.02 2.52
CA ASN A 158 -8.93 7.89 3.38
C ASN A 158 -9.85 6.74 2.97
N MET A 159 -9.29 5.61 2.54
CA MET A 159 -10.04 4.47 2.01
C MET A 159 -9.68 3.18 2.76
N PHE A 160 -10.65 2.27 2.85
CA PHE A 160 -10.51 0.97 3.52
C PHE A 160 -10.74 -0.16 2.51
N THR A 161 -9.87 -1.17 2.53
CA THR A 161 -9.90 -2.36 1.67
C THR A 161 -9.85 -3.66 2.48
#